data_AF-A0A1I0USJ8-F1
#
_entry.id   AF-A0A1I0USJ8-F1
#
_cell.length_a   1.000
_cell.length_b   1.000
_cell.length_c   1.000
_cell.angle_alpha   90.00
_cell.angle_beta   90.00
_cell.angle_gamma   90.00
#
_symmetry.space_group_name_H-M   'P 1'
#
loop_
_entity.id
_entity.type
_entity.pdbx_description
1 polymer ?
#
loop_
_entity_poly.entity_id
_entity_poly.type
_entity_poly.pdbx_seq_one_letter_code
_entity_poly.pdbx_strand_id
1 'polypeptide(L)'
;MRPSRSPFRGAVFLLAASLLATSAQAQMQALDDAELSTITGQAFINLTTDANAGINYTRVNFGVKVDTQLNVKKLELGQYARSGETKGSDILINNFALGTVGPGDTINPFQIVDPYVEFAYEGNQVVGLRIGFAEAKGVLSGDISQLTGKVAVDLEGKAKPLLDSANFFQKLLLGATVNNNSIIKSEAELVSNGTPDSVRASQAGLKDGAVVQCVSNCNLLGGLLTAFPSSGCQIIGITTCFNLSQFQSLNIGNTAAPGMEEAARGVFLSLQLKDTQWRDLDTNGLVTAVAGAFLNIPKYKNANGEMVAGIKFDFDQALNGIPRQDTCLGSATKGC
;
A
#
# COMPACT_ATOMS: atom_id res chain seq x y z
N MET A 1 39.11 74.47 30.55
CA MET A 1 39.95 74.20 29.35
C MET A 1 39.15 73.35 28.38
N ARG A 2 38.82 73.88 27.20
CA ARG A 2 38.09 73.18 26.12
C ARG A 2 39.13 72.61 25.15
N PRO A 3 39.14 71.32 24.79
CA PRO A 3 39.80 70.89 23.57
C PRO A 3 38.78 70.90 22.43
N SER A 4 39.03 71.76 21.45
CA SER A 4 38.34 71.78 20.16
C SER A 4 38.55 70.45 19.43
N ARG A 5 37.48 69.75 19.08
CA ARG A 5 37.54 68.62 18.14
C ARG A 5 37.76 69.20 16.74
N SER A 6 38.94 69.01 16.17
CA SER A 6 39.21 69.42 14.79
C SER A 6 38.42 68.52 13.82
N PRO A 7 37.79 69.07 12.77
CA PRO A 7 37.04 68.31 11.77
C PRO A 7 37.95 67.42 10.88
N PHE A 8 39.27 67.55 11.03
CA PHE A 8 40.25 66.85 10.20
C PHE A 8 40.38 65.35 10.52
N ARG A 9 40.01 64.93 11.74
CA ARG A 9 40.08 63.50 12.13
C ARG A 9 38.96 62.65 11.51
N GLY A 10 37.80 63.24 11.22
CA GLY A 10 36.69 62.54 10.56
C GLY A 10 36.94 62.28 9.07
N ALA A 11 37.60 63.23 8.39
CA ALA A 11 37.92 63.11 6.97
C ALA A 11 38.97 62.02 6.69
N VAL A 12 39.97 61.85 7.57
CA VAL A 12 40.99 60.80 7.43
C VAL A 12 40.41 59.40 7.65
N PHE A 13 39.45 59.25 8.57
CA PHE A 13 38.77 57.97 8.79
C PHE A 13 37.81 57.60 7.64
N LEU A 14 37.17 58.58 7.02
CA LEU A 14 36.30 58.36 5.85
C LEU A 14 37.10 58.05 4.57
N LEU A 15 38.26 58.67 4.36
CA LEU A 15 39.15 58.31 3.23
C LEU A 15 39.77 56.91 3.39
N ALA A 16 40.07 56.49 4.62
CA ALA A 16 40.61 55.15 4.87
C ALA A 16 39.56 54.03 4.67
N ALA A 17 38.28 54.31 4.92
CA ALA A 17 37.19 53.35 4.70
C ALA A 17 36.85 53.15 3.21
N SER A 18 37.05 54.17 2.36
CA SER A 18 36.84 54.04 0.90
C SER A 18 37.94 53.24 0.18
N LEU A 19 39.11 53.05 0.81
CA LEU A 19 40.23 52.29 0.25
C LEU A 19 40.16 50.78 0.53
N LEU A 20 39.17 50.32 1.31
CA LEU A 20 38.93 48.91 1.62
C LEU A 20 37.68 48.33 0.92
N ALA A 21 37.07 49.08 0.00
CA ALA A 21 36.06 48.55 -0.90
C ALA A 21 36.75 47.70 -1.99
N THR A 22 37.23 46.52 -1.59
CA THR A 22 37.60 45.47 -2.54
C THR A 22 36.36 45.10 -3.32
N SER A 23 36.42 45.27 -4.65
CA SER A 23 35.41 44.73 -5.55
C SER A 23 35.28 43.24 -5.29
N ALA A 24 34.16 42.81 -4.72
CA ALA A 24 33.76 41.42 -4.73
C ALA A 24 33.54 41.03 -6.19
N GLN A 25 34.60 40.51 -6.82
CA GLN A 25 34.54 39.86 -8.11
C GLN A 25 33.77 38.56 -7.89
N ALA A 26 32.45 38.60 -8.00
CA ALA A 26 31.64 37.40 -8.19
C ALA A 26 31.90 36.88 -9.59
N GLN A 27 33.07 36.28 -9.79
CA GLN A 27 33.40 35.56 -11.00
C GLN A 27 32.76 34.18 -10.89
N MET A 28 31.93 33.77 -11.86
CA MET A 28 31.54 32.37 -11.98
C MET A 28 32.79 31.59 -12.38
N GLN A 29 33.47 31.02 -11.39
CA GLN A 29 34.50 30.02 -11.62
C GLN A 29 33.78 28.70 -11.87
N ALA A 30 34.01 28.08 -13.03
CA ALA A 30 33.53 26.73 -13.28
C ALA A 30 34.14 25.83 -12.20
N LEU A 31 33.29 25.09 -11.50
CA LEU A 31 33.70 24.08 -10.53
C LEU A 31 34.64 23.10 -11.22
N ASP A 32 35.81 22.90 -10.65
CA ASP A 32 36.76 21.86 -11.06
C ASP A 32 36.18 20.48 -10.69
N ASP A 33 36.50 19.44 -11.44
CA ASP A 33 35.92 18.09 -11.28
C ASP A 33 36.15 17.52 -9.85
N ALA A 34 37.21 17.98 -9.17
CA ALA A 34 37.50 17.66 -7.77
C ALA A 34 36.49 18.26 -6.77
N GLU A 35 35.91 19.42 -7.07
CA GLU A 35 34.84 20.03 -6.25
C GLU A 35 33.45 19.45 -6.60
N LEU A 36 33.25 19.02 -7.85
CA LEU A 36 32.08 18.22 -8.25
C LEU A 36 32.05 16.82 -7.59
N SER A 37 33.21 16.23 -7.27
CA SER A 37 33.30 15.02 -6.44
C SER A 37 32.79 15.24 -5.01
N THR A 38 32.83 16.49 -4.52
CA THR A 38 32.44 16.82 -3.15
C THR A 38 30.95 17.17 -3.05
N ILE A 39 30.30 17.50 -4.17
CA ILE A 39 28.84 17.51 -4.29
C ILE A 39 28.37 16.10 -4.68
N THR A 40 28.54 15.16 -3.75
CA THR A 40 27.86 13.86 -3.84
C THR A 40 26.40 14.10 -3.48
N GLY A 41 25.52 14.22 -4.47
CA GLY A 41 24.09 14.04 -4.25
C GLY A 41 23.88 12.63 -3.67
N GLN A 42 23.48 12.53 -2.41
CA GLN A 42 23.32 11.27 -1.67
C GLN A 42 22.07 10.48 -2.10
N ALA A 43 21.82 10.33 -3.41
CA ALA A 43 20.89 9.32 -3.89
C ALA A 43 21.60 7.97 -3.80
N PHE A 44 21.50 7.32 -2.64
CA PHE A 44 22.08 6.01 -2.38
C PHE A 44 21.24 4.95 -3.13
N ILE A 45 21.58 4.70 -4.39
CA ILE A 45 21.06 3.55 -5.12
C ILE A 45 21.77 2.31 -4.57
N ASN A 46 21.02 1.46 -3.88
CA ASN A 46 21.55 0.20 -3.37
C ASN A 46 21.21 -0.92 -4.35
N LEU A 47 22.23 -1.73 -4.70
CA LEU A 47 22.06 -2.91 -5.54
C LEU A 47 22.18 -4.15 -4.66
N THR A 48 21.16 -5.01 -4.70
CA THR A 48 21.22 -6.33 -4.05
C THR A 48 20.95 -7.42 -5.06
N THR A 49 21.62 -8.55 -4.87
CA THR A 49 21.44 -9.75 -5.70
C THR A 49 20.98 -10.91 -4.83
N ASP A 50 20.11 -11.74 -5.39
CA ASP A 50 19.66 -12.98 -4.76
C ASP A 50 19.57 -14.09 -5.82
N ALA A 51 19.47 -15.34 -5.40
CA ALA A 51 19.26 -16.46 -6.31
C ALA A 51 18.36 -17.51 -5.67
N ASN A 52 17.40 -18.01 -6.44
CA ASN A 52 16.50 -19.07 -6.01
C ASN A 52 16.05 -19.93 -7.19
N ALA A 53 16.11 -21.25 -7.03
CA ALA A 53 15.62 -22.23 -8.01
C ALA A 53 16.12 -22.01 -9.46
N GLY A 54 17.38 -21.62 -9.64
CA GLY A 54 17.97 -21.36 -10.97
C GLY A 54 17.65 -19.99 -11.57
N ILE A 55 16.91 -19.14 -10.85
CA ILE A 55 16.63 -17.75 -11.21
C ILE A 55 17.51 -16.84 -10.36
N ASN A 56 18.21 -15.90 -11.01
CA ASN A 56 18.97 -14.84 -10.36
C ASN A 56 18.12 -13.57 -10.29
N TYR A 57 18.26 -12.81 -9.21
CA TYR A 57 17.52 -11.58 -8.96
C TYR A 57 18.50 -10.43 -8.81
N THR A 58 18.14 -9.27 -9.35
CA THR A 58 18.86 -8.01 -9.10
C THR A 58 17.85 -6.95 -8.75
N ARG A 59 17.96 -6.41 -7.54
CA ARG A 59 17.13 -5.33 -7.04
C ARG A 59 17.93 -4.04 -6.97
N VAL A 60 17.27 -2.97 -7.41
CA VAL A 60 17.72 -1.59 -7.33
C VAL A 60 16.79 -0.86 -6.36
N ASN A 61 17.27 -0.59 -5.15
CA ASN A 61 16.58 0.22 -4.15
C ASN A 61 16.96 1.68 -4.33
N PHE A 62 15.98 2.57 -4.35
CA PHE A 62 16.22 4.00 -4.59
C PHE A 62 16.54 4.79 -3.33
N GLY A 63 16.23 4.28 -2.13
CA GLY A 63 16.56 4.94 -0.87
C GLY A 63 15.81 6.25 -0.63
N VAL A 64 14.70 6.48 -1.33
CA VAL A 64 13.92 7.73 -1.25
C VAL A 64 12.57 7.53 -0.56
N LYS A 65 12.03 8.62 -0.02
CA LYS A 65 10.63 8.71 0.41
C LYS A 65 9.86 9.47 -0.66
N VAL A 66 8.72 8.94 -1.08
CA VAL A 66 7.90 9.50 -2.15
C VAL A 66 6.50 9.71 -1.61
N ASP A 67 6.05 10.97 -1.63
CA ASP A 67 4.64 11.33 -1.46
C ASP A 67 4.06 11.53 -2.86
N THR A 68 3.06 10.72 -3.24
CA THR A 68 2.48 10.75 -4.59
C THR A 68 0.97 10.95 -4.56
N GLN A 69 0.49 11.73 -5.53
CA GLN A 69 -0.90 11.78 -5.93
C GLN A 69 -0.93 11.34 -7.39
N LEU A 70 -1.57 10.21 -7.66
CA LEU A 70 -1.61 9.62 -9.00
C LEU A 70 -3.06 9.33 -9.38
N ASN A 71 -3.43 9.65 -10.62
CA ASN A 71 -4.68 9.23 -11.22
C ASN A 71 -4.41 8.58 -12.57
N VAL A 72 -5.06 7.44 -12.82
CA VAL A 72 -4.98 6.67 -14.05
C VAL A 72 -6.38 6.20 -14.41
N LYS A 73 -6.88 6.65 -15.55
CA LYS A 73 -8.24 6.31 -16.03
C LYS A 73 -8.50 4.81 -16.13
N LYS A 74 -7.51 4.04 -16.58
CA LYS A 74 -7.60 2.58 -16.71
C LYS A 74 -6.21 1.96 -16.54
N LEU A 75 -6.06 1.14 -15.52
CA LEU A 75 -4.91 0.27 -15.33
C LEU A 75 -5.29 -1.14 -15.77
N GLU A 76 -4.75 -1.56 -16.91
CA GLU A 76 -4.97 -2.91 -17.45
C GLU A 76 -3.61 -3.56 -17.72
N LEU A 77 -3.36 -4.69 -17.07
CA LEU A 77 -2.11 -5.44 -17.17
C LEU A 77 -2.39 -6.92 -17.44
N GLY A 78 -1.48 -7.56 -18.20
CA GLY A 78 -1.56 -9.00 -18.47
C GLY A 78 -2.76 -9.39 -19.35
N GLN A 79 -3.04 -8.64 -20.42
CA GLN A 79 -4.10 -8.97 -21.36
C GLN A 79 -3.67 -10.10 -22.32
N TYR A 80 -4.16 -11.31 -22.09
CA TYR A 80 -3.94 -12.48 -22.95
C TYR A 80 -4.93 -13.61 -22.62
N ALA A 81 -5.17 -14.49 -23.58
CA ALA A 81 -5.98 -15.68 -23.37
C ALA A 81 -5.27 -16.66 -22.43
N ARG A 82 -5.94 -17.06 -21.35
CA ARG A 82 -5.43 -18.02 -20.36
C ARG A 82 -6.41 -19.19 -20.27
N SER A 83 -5.91 -20.42 -20.36
CA SER A 83 -6.75 -21.61 -20.26
C SER A 83 -7.47 -21.63 -18.91
N GLY A 84 -8.78 -21.92 -18.92
CA GLY A 84 -9.63 -21.91 -17.72
C GLY A 84 -10.17 -20.54 -17.32
N GLU A 85 -9.72 -19.45 -17.95
CA GLU A 85 -10.16 -18.09 -17.65
C GLU A 85 -10.98 -17.49 -18.78
N THR A 86 -12.12 -16.89 -18.44
CA THR A 86 -12.97 -16.17 -19.41
C THR A 86 -12.61 -14.70 -19.54
N LYS A 87 -11.99 -14.14 -18.50
CA LYS A 87 -11.55 -12.75 -18.43
C LYS A 87 -10.27 -12.55 -19.22
N GLY A 88 -10.11 -11.40 -19.87
CA GLY A 88 -8.99 -11.13 -20.77
C GLY A 88 -7.68 -10.71 -20.09
N SER A 89 -7.74 -10.09 -18.91
CA SER A 89 -6.60 -9.38 -18.31
C SER A 89 -6.38 -9.82 -16.87
N ASP A 90 -5.13 -9.86 -16.43
CA ASP A 90 -4.78 -10.28 -15.06
C ASP A 90 -5.18 -9.24 -14.02
N ILE A 91 -4.93 -7.97 -14.30
CA ILE A 91 -5.30 -6.85 -13.43
C ILE A 91 -6.08 -5.85 -14.28
N LEU A 92 -7.30 -5.53 -13.85
CA LEU A 92 -8.12 -4.50 -14.47
C LEU A 92 -8.77 -3.63 -13.39
N ILE A 93 -8.30 -2.39 -13.31
CA ILE A 93 -8.81 -1.38 -12.38
C ILE A 93 -9.13 -0.12 -13.18
N ASN A 94 -10.40 0.28 -13.19
CA ASN A 94 -10.81 1.55 -13.78
C ASN A 94 -10.72 2.67 -12.74
N ASN A 95 -10.43 3.89 -13.17
CA ASN A 95 -10.29 5.06 -12.30
C ASN A 95 -9.30 4.80 -11.14
N PHE A 96 -8.19 4.14 -11.45
CA PHE A 96 -7.14 3.85 -10.47
C PHE A 96 -6.54 5.15 -9.97
N ALA A 97 -6.38 5.28 -8.66
CA ALA A 97 -5.78 6.44 -8.04
C ALA A 97 -5.05 6.08 -6.76
N LEU A 98 -4.00 6.85 -6.46
CA LEU A 98 -3.25 6.80 -5.22
C LEU A 98 -3.31 8.18 -4.57
N GLY A 99 -3.66 8.21 -3.29
CA GLY A 99 -3.90 9.43 -2.53
C GLY A 99 -5.30 9.98 -2.75
N THR A 100 -5.70 10.93 -1.91
CA THR A 100 -7.01 11.57 -1.96
C THR A 100 -6.89 13.08 -1.92
N VAL A 101 -7.98 13.74 -2.30
CA VAL A 101 -8.15 15.18 -2.20
C VAL A 101 -9.27 15.44 -1.20
N GLY A 102 -8.94 16.12 -0.12
CA GLY A 102 -9.88 16.56 0.89
C GLY A 102 -10.50 17.93 0.57
N PRO A 103 -11.35 18.45 1.47
CA PRO A 103 -11.97 19.77 1.30
C PRO A 103 -10.95 20.88 1.06
N GLY A 104 -11.27 21.80 0.16
CA GLY A 104 -10.40 22.93 -0.19
C GLY A 104 -9.13 22.54 -0.96
N ASP A 105 -9.20 21.46 -1.77
CA ASP A 105 -8.09 20.95 -2.58
C ASP A 105 -6.85 20.53 -1.76
N THR A 106 -7.08 20.10 -0.51
CA THR A 106 -6.00 19.59 0.35
C THR A 106 -5.61 18.18 -0.07
N ILE A 107 -4.36 17.98 -0.50
CA ILE A 107 -3.87 16.68 -0.97
C ILE A 107 -3.44 15.81 0.22
N ASN A 108 -4.01 14.61 0.32
CA ASN A 108 -3.53 13.53 1.19
C ASN A 108 -2.76 12.53 0.31
N PRO A 109 -1.42 12.62 0.25
CA PRO A 109 -0.64 11.80 -0.65
C PRO A 109 -0.63 10.33 -0.22
N PHE A 110 -0.40 9.45 -1.18
CA PHE A 110 0.04 8.08 -0.93
C PHE A 110 1.55 8.09 -0.68
N GLN A 111 1.96 7.61 0.50
CA GLN A 111 3.33 7.66 0.98
C GLN A 111 4.02 6.33 0.69
N ILE A 112 5.23 6.39 0.14
CA ILE A 112 6.05 5.26 -0.26
C ILE A 112 7.45 5.46 0.33
N VAL A 113 7.96 4.44 1.00
CA VAL A 113 9.33 4.43 1.54
C VAL A 113 10.14 3.36 0.82
N ASP A 114 11.32 3.76 0.36
CA ASP A 114 12.30 2.93 -0.34
C ASP A 114 11.67 2.11 -1.46
N PRO A 115 11.17 2.77 -2.53
CA PRO A 115 10.73 2.05 -3.71
C PRO A 115 11.92 1.30 -4.33
N TYR A 116 11.64 0.18 -4.96
CA TYR A 116 12.64 -0.61 -5.67
C TYR A 116 12.08 -1.19 -6.97
N VAL A 117 13.00 -1.46 -7.88
CA VAL A 117 12.75 -2.30 -9.06
C VAL A 117 13.60 -3.55 -8.94
N GLU A 118 13.03 -4.71 -9.21
CA GLU A 118 13.76 -5.97 -9.17
C GLU A 118 13.47 -6.81 -10.39
N PHE A 119 14.54 -7.34 -10.96
CA PHE A 119 14.50 -8.14 -12.16
C PHE A 119 14.87 -9.58 -11.80
N ALA A 120 14.17 -10.52 -12.43
CA ALA A 120 14.43 -11.95 -12.34
C ALA A 120 14.98 -12.43 -13.69
N TYR A 121 16.08 -13.19 -13.66
CA TYR A 121 16.78 -13.65 -14.84
C TYR A 121 17.09 -15.14 -14.75
N GLU A 122 16.93 -15.85 -15.87
CA GLU A 122 17.41 -17.22 -16.06
C GLU A 122 18.47 -17.23 -17.15
N GLY A 123 19.72 -17.54 -16.79
CA GLY A 123 20.87 -17.29 -17.66
C GLY A 123 20.95 -15.80 -18.03
N ASN A 124 20.77 -15.49 -19.33
CA ASN A 124 20.84 -14.14 -19.87
C ASN A 124 19.45 -13.55 -20.22
N GLN A 125 18.36 -14.23 -19.88
CA GLN A 125 17.00 -13.79 -20.22
C GLN A 125 16.28 -13.23 -18.99
N VAL A 126 15.68 -12.05 -19.11
CA VAL A 126 14.74 -11.51 -18.12
C VAL A 126 13.46 -12.36 -18.17
N VAL A 127 13.13 -13.02 -17.06
CA VAL A 127 11.92 -13.83 -16.92
C VAL A 127 10.85 -13.13 -16.07
N GLY A 128 11.21 -12.06 -15.36
CA GLY A 128 10.27 -11.24 -14.61
C GLY A 128 10.82 -9.89 -14.18
N LEU A 129 9.90 -8.98 -13.89
CA LEU A 129 10.13 -7.64 -13.38
C LEU A 129 9.13 -7.39 -12.25
N ARG A 130 9.56 -6.82 -11.14
CA ARG A 130 8.65 -6.28 -10.13
C ARG A 130 9.06 -4.88 -9.70
N ILE A 131 8.06 -4.09 -9.37
CA ILE A 131 8.18 -2.80 -8.71
C ILE A 131 7.54 -2.98 -7.33
N GLY A 132 8.27 -2.66 -6.28
CA GLY A 132 7.76 -2.81 -4.92
C GLY A 132 8.20 -1.67 -4.00
N PHE A 133 7.61 -1.69 -2.82
CA PHE A 133 7.78 -0.67 -1.79
C PHE A 133 8.15 -1.37 -0.48
N ALA A 134 9.19 -0.87 0.21
CA ALA A 134 9.52 -1.40 1.53
C ALA A 134 8.37 -1.13 2.52
N GLU A 135 7.87 0.11 2.53
CA GLU A 135 6.66 0.50 3.25
C GLU A 135 5.77 1.37 2.37
N ALA A 136 4.46 1.17 2.45
CA ALA A 136 3.46 1.92 1.72
C ALA A 136 2.28 2.27 2.64
N LYS A 137 1.84 3.54 2.59
CA LYS A 137 0.70 4.00 3.37
C LYS A 137 -0.13 5.02 2.59
N GLY A 138 -1.44 4.82 2.54
CA GLY A 138 -2.36 5.78 1.92
C GLY A 138 -3.61 5.10 1.38
N VAL A 139 -4.40 5.86 0.63
CA VAL A 139 -5.63 5.35 0.01
C VAL A 139 -5.34 4.94 -1.43
N LEU A 140 -5.71 3.72 -1.80
CA LEU A 140 -5.79 3.23 -3.15
C LEU A 140 -7.25 3.21 -3.58
N SER A 141 -7.60 4.00 -4.59
CA SER A 141 -8.97 4.08 -5.11
C SER A 141 -9.06 3.49 -6.51
N GLY A 142 -10.18 2.85 -6.84
CA GLY A 142 -10.38 2.25 -8.16
C GLY A 142 -11.56 1.29 -8.20
N ASP A 143 -12.15 1.16 -9.38
CA ASP A 143 -13.19 0.17 -9.65
C ASP A 143 -12.51 -1.13 -10.11
N ILE A 144 -12.23 -2.02 -9.15
CA ILE A 144 -11.51 -3.27 -9.38
C ILE A 144 -12.46 -4.28 -10.04
N SER A 145 -12.20 -4.60 -11.30
CA SER A 145 -13.01 -5.57 -12.07
C SER A 145 -12.48 -6.98 -11.95
N GLN A 146 -11.15 -7.13 -12.02
CA GLN A 146 -10.48 -8.40 -11.79
C GLN A 146 -9.05 -8.19 -11.30
N LEU A 147 -8.57 -9.14 -10.50
CA LEU A 147 -7.26 -9.07 -9.88
C LEU A 147 -6.61 -10.45 -9.81
N THR A 148 -5.41 -10.57 -10.38
CA THR A 148 -4.48 -11.68 -10.17
C THR A 148 -3.48 -11.26 -9.10
N GLY A 149 -3.36 -12.05 -8.04
CA GLY A 149 -2.52 -11.65 -6.92
C GLY A 149 -2.74 -12.41 -5.64
N LYS A 150 -1.99 -11.98 -4.62
CA LYS A 150 -2.22 -12.32 -3.22
C LYS A 150 -2.49 -11.03 -2.47
N VAL A 151 -3.73 -10.87 -2.03
CA VAL A 151 -4.16 -9.72 -1.24
C VAL A 151 -4.72 -10.25 0.08
N ALA A 152 -4.00 -9.98 1.16
CA ALA A 152 -4.47 -10.26 2.50
C ALA A 152 -5.32 -9.10 3.00
N VAL A 153 -6.51 -9.42 3.52
CA VAL A 153 -7.42 -8.46 4.14
C VAL A 153 -7.79 -8.96 5.53
N ASP A 154 -7.58 -8.10 6.54
CA ASP A 154 -8.08 -8.37 7.88
C ASP A 154 -9.44 -7.69 8.03
N LEU A 155 -10.44 -8.46 8.46
CA LEU A 155 -11.76 -7.97 8.83
C LEU A 155 -11.82 -7.87 10.34
N GLU A 156 -11.84 -6.66 10.88
CA GLU A 156 -11.88 -6.45 12.33
C GLU A 156 -12.86 -5.32 12.67
N GLY A 157 -13.81 -5.61 13.57
CA GLY A 157 -14.80 -4.62 13.96
C GLY A 157 -15.86 -5.17 14.89
N LYS A 158 -16.89 -4.35 15.14
CA LYS A 158 -18.02 -4.74 15.98
C LYS A 158 -18.83 -5.86 15.33
N ALA A 159 -19.37 -6.77 16.12
CA ALA A 159 -20.24 -7.85 15.64
C ALA A 159 -21.67 -7.37 15.27
N LYS A 160 -22.03 -6.12 15.60
CA LYS A 160 -23.36 -5.55 15.30
C LYS A 160 -23.81 -5.71 13.83
N PRO A 161 -23.00 -5.42 12.80
CA PRO A 161 -23.42 -5.57 11.40
C PRO A 161 -23.77 -7.03 11.05
N LEU A 162 -23.01 -8.00 11.56
CA LEU A 162 -23.31 -9.42 11.39
C LEU A 162 -24.60 -9.81 12.12
N LEU A 163 -24.78 -9.32 13.35
CA LEU A 163 -26.00 -9.55 14.12
C LEU A 163 -27.20 -8.94 13.40
N ASP A 164 -27.12 -7.73 12.86
CA ASP A 164 -28.24 -7.07 12.19
C ASP A 164 -28.66 -7.79 10.89
N SER A 165 -27.67 -8.26 10.12
CA SER A 165 -27.86 -9.04 8.88
C SER A 165 -28.33 -10.48 9.13
N ALA A 166 -28.28 -10.97 10.37
CA ALA A 166 -28.66 -12.33 10.70
C ALA A 166 -30.19 -12.51 10.85
N ASN A 167 -30.69 -13.65 10.41
CA ASN A 167 -32.07 -14.10 10.62
C ASN A 167 -32.32 -14.45 12.10
N PHE A 168 -33.59 -14.60 12.50
CA PHE A 168 -33.97 -14.87 13.90
C PHE A 168 -33.18 -16.01 14.56
N PHE A 169 -33.07 -17.16 13.90
CA PHE A 169 -32.31 -18.32 14.41
C PHE A 169 -30.79 -18.05 14.46
N GLN A 170 -30.25 -17.30 13.50
CA GLN A 170 -28.84 -16.93 13.47
C GLN A 170 -28.51 -15.89 14.55
N LYS A 171 -29.40 -14.90 14.78
CA LYS A 171 -29.32 -13.94 15.89
C LYS A 171 -29.34 -14.62 17.25
N LEU A 172 -30.11 -15.70 17.41
CA LEU A 172 -30.13 -16.48 18.64
C LEU A 172 -28.77 -17.17 18.88
N LEU A 173 -28.21 -17.78 17.83
CA LEU A 173 -26.92 -18.48 17.90
C LEU A 173 -25.74 -17.51 18.09
N LEU A 174 -25.72 -16.42 17.32
CA LEU A 174 -24.72 -15.36 17.42
C LEU A 174 -24.87 -14.57 18.72
N GLY A 175 -26.09 -14.26 19.16
CA GLY A 175 -26.36 -13.51 20.39
C GLY A 175 -25.89 -14.24 21.66
N ALA A 176 -25.83 -15.57 21.64
CA ALA A 176 -25.27 -16.35 22.73
C ALA A 176 -23.73 -16.26 22.84
N THR A 177 -23.06 -15.93 21.73
CA THR A 177 -21.58 -15.93 21.61
C THR A 177 -20.99 -14.52 21.57
N VAL A 178 -21.67 -13.58 20.92
CA VAL A 178 -21.29 -12.18 20.75
C VAL A 178 -22.45 -11.24 21.04
N ASN A 179 -22.13 -10.01 21.42
CA ASN A 179 -23.07 -8.90 21.57
C ASN A 179 -22.74 -7.79 20.57
N ASN A 180 -23.56 -6.73 20.53
CA ASN A 180 -23.38 -5.61 19.58
C ASN A 180 -22.02 -4.91 19.69
N ASN A 181 -21.33 -5.00 20.83
CA ASN A 181 -20.05 -4.36 21.11
C ASN A 181 -18.86 -5.33 21.11
N SER A 182 -19.10 -6.62 20.87
CA SER A 182 -18.03 -7.61 20.73
C SER A 182 -17.18 -7.26 19.51
N ILE A 183 -15.86 -7.22 19.69
CA ILE A 183 -14.92 -7.05 18.58
C ILE A 183 -14.59 -8.44 18.07
N ILE A 184 -14.87 -8.64 16.80
CA ILE A 184 -14.61 -9.89 16.08
C ILE A 184 -13.57 -9.63 14.99
N LYS A 185 -12.80 -10.67 14.69
CA LYS A 185 -11.76 -10.68 13.69
C LYS A 185 -11.92 -11.88 12.76
N SER A 186 -11.71 -11.67 11.48
CA SER A 186 -11.56 -12.73 10.49
C SER A 186 -10.62 -12.29 9.37
N GLU A 187 -10.29 -13.22 8.50
CA GLU A 187 -9.33 -13.01 7.42
C GLU A 187 -10.02 -13.29 6.09
N ALA A 188 -9.88 -12.36 5.16
CA ALA A 188 -10.42 -12.47 3.82
C ALA A 188 -9.28 -12.46 2.80
N GLU A 189 -9.51 -13.16 1.70
CA GLU A 189 -8.62 -13.24 0.56
C GLU A 189 -9.44 -13.26 -0.74
N LEU A 190 -8.75 -13.27 -1.88
CA LEU A 190 -9.38 -13.44 -3.18
C LEU A 190 -9.94 -14.86 -3.28
N VAL A 191 -11.23 -14.97 -3.60
CA VAL A 191 -11.96 -16.25 -3.56
C VAL A 191 -12.97 -16.34 -4.69
N SER A 192 -13.29 -17.56 -5.08
CA SER A 192 -14.39 -17.90 -5.99
C SER A 192 -15.19 -19.04 -5.34
N ASN A 193 -16.45 -18.75 -4.95
CA ASN A 193 -17.33 -19.70 -4.27
C ASN A 193 -16.70 -20.39 -3.04
N GLY A 194 -15.89 -19.66 -2.27
CA GLY A 194 -15.26 -20.14 -1.02
C GLY A 194 -13.90 -20.79 -1.24
N THR A 195 -13.54 -21.11 -2.48
CA THR A 195 -12.20 -21.59 -2.81
C THR A 195 -11.27 -20.40 -3.07
N PRO A 196 -10.02 -20.41 -2.56
CA PRO A 196 -9.04 -19.37 -2.87
C PRO A 196 -8.81 -19.26 -4.37
N ASP A 197 -8.95 -18.06 -4.90
CA ASP A 197 -8.78 -17.74 -6.32
C ASP A 197 -7.76 -16.61 -6.45
N SER A 198 -6.56 -16.94 -6.90
CA SER A 198 -5.46 -15.98 -7.03
C SER A 198 -5.27 -15.47 -8.46
N VAL A 199 -6.12 -15.90 -9.41
CA VAL A 199 -5.96 -15.62 -10.84
C VAL A 199 -7.24 -14.97 -11.36
N ARG A 200 -7.17 -13.71 -11.76
CA ARG A 200 -8.30 -12.95 -12.34
C ARG A 200 -9.57 -12.99 -11.48
N ALA A 201 -9.41 -13.04 -10.16
CA ALA A 201 -10.51 -13.07 -9.21
C ALA A 201 -11.37 -11.80 -9.34
N SER A 202 -12.70 -11.94 -9.26
CA SER A 202 -13.65 -10.81 -9.18
C SER A 202 -14.26 -10.66 -7.79
N GLN A 203 -13.96 -11.57 -6.88
CA GLN A 203 -14.54 -11.60 -5.54
C GLN A 203 -13.45 -11.73 -4.49
N ALA A 204 -13.69 -11.08 -3.35
CA ALA A 204 -12.93 -11.27 -2.12
C ALA A 204 -13.88 -11.67 -1.00
N GLY A 205 -13.38 -12.44 -0.06
CA GLY A 205 -14.21 -13.01 0.99
C GLY A 205 -13.51 -14.04 1.85
N LEU A 206 -14.31 -14.71 2.67
CA LEU A 206 -13.82 -15.72 3.60
C LEU A 206 -13.75 -17.08 2.89
N LYS A 207 -12.53 -17.62 2.75
CA LYS A 207 -12.28 -18.96 2.23
C LYS A 207 -12.95 -20.04 3.07
N ASP A 208 -13.17 -21.20 2.48
CA ASP A 208 -13.70 -22.36 3.17
C ASP A 208 -12.78 -22.79 4.33
N GLY A 209 -13.37 -23.03 5.49
CA GLY A 209 -12.65 -23.29 6.72
C GLY A 209 -12.22 -22.03 7.50
N ALA A 210 -12.36 -20.82 6.94
CA ALA A 210 -12.10 -19.59 7.69
C ALA A 210 -13.11 -19.43 8.84
N VAL A 211 -12.64 -18.94 9.98
CA VAL A 211 -13.46 -18.75 11.17
C VAL A 211 -13.52 -17.27 11.55
N VAL A 212 -14.60 -16.89 12.24
CA VAL A 212 -14.69 -15.61 12.93
C VAL A 212 -14.26 -15.83 14.37
N GLN A 213 -13.28 -15.07 14.83
CA GLN A 213 -12.78 -15.12 16.20
C GLN A 213 -13.29 -13.88 16.94
N CYS A 214 -13.64 -14.03 18.21
CA CYS A 214 -13.93 -12.88 19.05
C CYS A 214 -12.67 -12.49 19.83
N VAL A 215 -12.28 -11.22 19.68
CA VAL A 215 -11.02 -10.68 20.23
C VAL A 215 -11.28 -9.93 21.53
N SER A 216 -12.41 -9.21 21.67
CA SER A 216 -12.75 -8.52 22.91
C SER A 216 -14.26 -8.35 23.12
N ASN A 217 -14.67 -8.13 24.37
CA ASN A 217 -16.07 -7.96 24.79
C ASN A 217 -17.00 -9.12 24.38
N CYS A 218 -16.47 -10.33 24.34
CA CYS A 218 -17.19 -11.54 23.99
C CYS A 218 -18.08 -12.00 25.15
N ASN A 219 -19.19 -12.68 24.83
CA ASN A 219 -19.98 -13.35 25.87
C ASN A 219 -19.25 -14.62 26.34
N LEU A 220 -19.77 -15.28 27.38
CA LEU A 220 -19.16 -16.50 27.97
C LEU A 220 -18.93 -17.62 26.93
N LEU A 221 -19.70 -17.63 25.84
CA LEU A 221 -19.57 -18.61 24.74
C LEU A 221 -18.84 -18.05 23.51
N GLY A 222 -18.12 -16.93 23.62
CA GLY A 222 -17.45 -16.28 22.49
C GLY A 222 -16.43 -17.15 21.74
N GLY A 223 -15.80 -18.11 22.44
CA GLY A 223 -14.91 -19.09 21.83
C GLY A 223 -15.61 -20.11 20.91
N LEU A 224 -16.95 -20.22 20.97
CA LEU A 224 -17.70 -21.13 20.12
C LEU A 224 -17.84 -20.62 18.68
N LEU A 225 -17.55 -19.35 18.40
CA LEU A 225 -17.62 -18.81 17.04
C LEU A 225 -16.70 -19.55 16.05
N THR A 226 -15.58 -20.09 16.54
CA THR A 226 -14.65 -20.88 15.71
C THR A 226 -15.19 -22.26 15.34
N ALA A 227 -16.29 -22.71 15.95
CA ALA A 227 -16.95 -23.97 15.60
C ALA A 227 -17.80 -23.86 14.32
N PHE A 228 -17.99 -22.65 13.78
CA PHE A 228 -18.75 -22.40 12.56
C PHE A 228 -17.83 -21.88 11.45
N PRO A 229 -17.06 -22.78 10.79
CA PRO A 229 -16.23 -22.38 9.67
C PRO A 229 -17.07 -21.94 8.48
N SER A 230 -16.50 -21.06 7.66
CA SER A 230 -17.03 -20.67 6.35
C SER A 230 -17.13 -21.89 5.44
N SER A 231 -18.24 -22.00 4.72
CA SER A 231 -18.42 -22.99 3.66
C SER A 231 -19.17 -22.35 2.51
N GLY A 232 -18.58 -22.40 1.31
CA GLY A 232 -19.16 -21.88 0.09
C GLY A 232 -19.50 -20.39 0.17
N CYS A 233 -18.57 -19.56 0.67
CA CYS A 233 -18.80 -18.12 0.88
C CYS A 233 -19.93 -17.81 1.87
N GLN A 234 -20.15 -18.66 2.88
CA GLN A 234 -21.16 -18.44 3.90
C GLN A 234 -20.66 -18.80 5.30
N ILE A 235 -20.91 -17.92 6.27
CA ILE A 235 -20.73 -18.22 7.70
C ILE A 235 -22.07 -18.04 8.40
N ILE A 236 -22.55 -19.11 9.04
CA ILE A 236 -23.82 -19.09 9.80
C ILE A 236 -24.98 -18.57 8.91
N GLY A 237 -24.92 -18.84 7.60
CA GLY A 237 -25.89 -18.41 6.59
C GLY A 237 -25.87 -16.91 6.23
N ILE A 238 -24.79 -16.19 6.54
CA ILE A 238 -24.49 -14.85 6.02
C ILE A 238 -23.51 -14.99 4.85
N THR A 239 -23.78 -14.33 3.72
CA THR A 239 -22.87 -14.32 2.56
C THR A 239 -21.60 -13.53 2.88
N THR A 240 -20.44 -14.14 2.66
CA THR A 240 -19.11 -13.60 2.99
C THR A 240 -18.21 -13.39 1.78
N CYS A 241 -18.74 -13.53 0.56
CA CYS A 241 -18.04 -13.20 -0.67
C CYS A 241 -18.68 -12.01 -1.36
N PHE A 242 -17.81 -11.08 -1.72
CA PHE A 242 -18.17 -9.75 -2.15
C PHE A 242 -17.46 -9.42 -3.44
N ASN A 243 -18.15 -8.75 -4.37
CA ASN A 243 -17.54 -8.35 -5.63
C ASN A 243 -16.50 -7.27 -5.38
N LEU A 244 -15.32 -7.38 -5.99
CA LEU A 244 -14.24 -6.41 -5.82
C LEU A 244 -14.64 -4.99 -6.22
N SER A 245 -15.59 -4.85 -7.16
CA SER A 245 -16.09 -3.56 -7.64
C SER A 245 -16.83 -2.75 -6.57
N GLN A 246 -17.27 -3.37 -5.47
CA GLN A 246 -17.94 -2.65 -4.38
C GLN A 246 -16.95 -1.93 -3.45
N PHE A 247 -15.66 -2.25 -3.55
CA PHE A 247 -14.61 -1.65 -2.73
C PHE A 247 -13.84 -0.64 -3.56
N GLN A 248 -14.34 0.60 -3.59
CA GLN A 248 -13.82 1.64 -4.48
C GLN A 248 -12.65 2.43 -3.89
N SER A 249 -12.39 2.30 -2.59
CA SER A 249 -11.26 2.91 -1.90
C SER A 249 -10.77 2.00 -0.78
N LEU A 250 -9.50 1.64 -0.82
CA LEU A 250 -8.86 0.73 0.11
C LEU A 250 -7.76 1.49 0.84
N ASN A 251 -7.76 1.44 2.17
CA ASN A 251 -6.64 1.94 2.95
C ASN A 251 -5.53 0.89 2.93
N ILE A 252 -4.37 1.28 2.40
CA ILE A 252 -3.14 0.51 2.48
C ILE A 252 -2.36 1.04 3.70
N GLY A 253 -2.12 0.15 4.67
CA GLY A 253 -1.62 0.52 5.99
C GLY A 253 -2.67 1.24 6.84
N ASN A 254 -2.32 1.54 8.10
CA ASN A 254 -3.20 2.29 9.00
C ASN A 254 -3.06 3.80 8.74
N THR A 255 -3.95 4.37 7.92
CA THR A 255 -3.93 5.80 7.57
C THR A 255 -4.18 6.73 8.76
N ALA A 256 -4.75 6.24 9.86
CA ALA A 256 -4.94 7.01 11.09
C ALA A 256 -3.68 7.08 11.97
N ALA A 257 -2.72 6.17 11.78
CA ALA A 257 -1.47 6.16 12.54
C ALA A 257 -0.54 7.29 12.07
N PRO A 258 0.22 7.93 12.98
CA PRO A 258 1.13 9.00 12.62
C PRO A 258 2.34 8.48 11.81
N GLY A 259 2.91 9.33 10.95
CA GLY A 259 4.17 9.02 10.25
C GLY A 259 4.06 7.83 9.29
N MET A 260 4.90 6.81 9.44
CA MET A 260 4.82 5.52 8.70
C MET A 260 4.56 4.34 9.65
N GLU A 261 4.03 4.61 10.85
CA GLU A 261 3.59 3.56 11.76
C GLU A 261 2.47 2.74 11.12
N GLU A 262 2.51 1.41 11.31
CA GLU A 262 1.55 0.48 10.72
C GLU A 262 1.36 0.64 9.19
N ALA A 263 2.40 1.08 8.48
CA ALA A 263 2.44 1.05 7.03
C ALA A 263 2.47 -0.39 6.51
N ALA A 264 1.82 -0.66 5.38
CA ALA A 264 1.87 -1.97 4.77
C ALA A 264 3.29 -2.23 4.21
N ARG A 265 3.80 -3.45 4.39
CA ARG A 265 5.14 -3.85 3.93
C ARG A 265 5.06 -4.97 2.91
N GLY A 266 6.07 -5.07 2.05
CA GLY A 266 6.17 -6.12 1.04
C GLY A 266 5.16 -5.99 -0.11
N VAL A 267 4.59 -4.79 -0.29
CA VAL A 267 3.69 -4.50 -1.41
C VAL A 267 4.50 -4.44 -2.70
N PHE A 268 4.10 -5.22 -3.70
CA PHE A 268 4.72 -5.15 -5.03
C PHE A 268 3.75 -5.51 -6.15
N LEU A 269 4.02 -4.96 -7.33
CA LEU A 269 3.40 -5.34 -8.59
C LEU A 269 4.47 -6.00 -9.47
N SER A 270 4.19 -7.17 -10.01
CA SER A 270 5.13 -7.91 -10.86
C SER A 270 4.53 -8.35 -12.19
N LEU A 271 5.41 -8.50 -13.18
CA LEU A 271 5.15 -8.96 -14.53
C LEU A 271 6.17 -10.05 -14.83
N GLN A 272 5.73 -11.28 -15.10
CA GLN A 272 6.63 -12.41 -15.35
C GLN A 272 6.14 -13.29 -16.51
N LEU A 273 7.09 -13.86 -17.24
CA LEU A 273 6.81 -14.75 -18.38
C LEU A 273 6.47 -16.18 -17.93
N LYS A 274 6.88 -16.55 -16.72
CA LYS A 274 6.63 -17.85 -16.10
C LYS A 274 6.41 -17.67 -14.60
N ASP A 275 5.89 -18.71 -13.96
CA ASP A 275 5.73 -18.71 -12.51
C ASP A 275 7.08 -18.46 -11.83
N THR A 276 7.14 -17.42 -11.01
CA THR A 276 8.36 -16.89 -10.42
C THR A 276 8.18 -16.72 -8.92
N GLN A 277 9.19 -17.09 -8.14
CA GLN A 277 9.16 -16.98 -6.68
C GLN A 277 9.92 -15.74 -6.23
N TRP A 278 9.19 -14.71 -5.86
CA TRP A 278 9.77 -13.46 -5.39
C TRP A 278 9.99 -13.49 -3.88
N ARG A 279 11.14 -13.00 -3.40
CA ARG A 279 11.38 -12.90 -1.95
C ARG A 279 10.59 -11.73 -1.35
N ASP A 280 9.88 -12.00 -0.26
CA ASP A 280 9.22 -10.98 0.55
C ASP A 280 10.24 -10.28 1.45
N LEU A 281 10.19 -8.94 1.51
CA LEU A 281 11.20 -8.14 2.21
C LEU A 281 10.98 -8.06 3.72
N ASP A 282 9.77 -8.31 4.19
CA ASP A 282 9.43 -8.26 5.61
C ASP A 282 9.62 -9.64 6.25
N THR A 283 9.13 -10.68 5.58
CA THR A 283 9.13 -12.04 6.12
C THR A 283 10.31 -12.89 5.67
N ASN A 284 11.07 -12.46 4.65
CA ASN A 284 12.06 -13.25 3.91
C ASN A 284 11.51 -14.54 3.25
N GLY A 285 10.18 -14.72 3.27
CA GLY A 285 9.49 -15.83 2.63
C GLY A 285 9.49 -15.71 1.11
N LEU A 286 9.13 -16.80 0.43
CA LEU A 286 8.96 -16.80 -1.02
C LEU A 286 7.48 -16.66 -1.37
N VAL A 287 7.17 -15.69 -2.24
CA VAL A 287 5.86 -15.46 -2.81
C VAL A 287 5.86 -15.96 -4.25
N THR A 288 5.17 -17.07 -4.50
CA THR A 288 4.93 -17.55 -5.86
C THR A 288 3.96 -16.63 -6.58
N ALA A 289 4.44 -15.94 -7.62
CA ALA A 289 3.65 -15.18 -8.56
C ALA A 289 3.47 -15.98 -9.85
N VAL A 290 2.24 -16.10 -10.33
CA VAL A 290 1.93 -16.81 -11.57
C VAL A 290 2.40 -16.04 -12.80
N ALA A 291 2.67 -16.71 -13.92
CA ALA A 291 2.92 -16.04 -15.19
C ALA A 291 1.83 -14.99 -15.51
N GLY A 292 2.23 -13.83 -16.02
CA GLY A 292 1.38 -12.67 -16.27
C GLY A 292 1.66 -11.48 -15.35
N ALA A 293 0.65 -10.65 -15.10
CA ALA A 293 0.71 -9.58 -14.10
C ALA A 293 0.20 -10.09 -12.74
N PHE A 294 0.84 -9.67 -11.65
CA PHE A 294 0.54 -10.15 -10.31
C PHE A 294 0.70 -9.02 -9.29
N LEU A 295 -0.33 -8.81 -8.46
CA LEU A 295 -0.29 -7.87 -7.34
C LEU A 295 -0.10 -8.62 -6.03
N ASN A 296 0.87 -8.20 -5.22
CA ASN A 296 1.08 -8.72 -3.88
C ASN A 296 0.87 -7.63 -2.84
N ILE A 297 -0.06 -7.87 -1.92
CA ILE A 297 -0.27 -7.09 -0.70
C ILE A 297 -0.31 -8.12 0.44
N PRO A 298 0.85 -8.47 1.00
CA PRO A 298 0.95 -9.54 1.98
C PRO A 298 0.54 -9.06 3.37
N LYS A 299 0.49 -9.99 4.32
CA LYS A 299 0.57 -9.63 5.73
C LYS A 299 2.00 -9.27 6.08
N TYR A 300 2.15 -8.36 7.03
CA TYR A 300 3.44 -7.92 7.54
C TYR A 300 3.47 -8.01 9.06
N LYS A 301 4.67 -8.03 9.63
CA LYS A 301 4.86 -7.98 11.08
C LYS A 301 4.73 -6.55 11.59
N ASN A 302 3.75 -6.29 12.45
CA ASN A 302 3.64 -5.01 13.14
C ASN A 302 4.76 -4.84 14.19
N ALA A 303 4.81 -3.69 14.86
CA ALA A 303 5.79 -3.40 15.92
C ALA A 303 5.75 -4.40 17.10
N ASN A 304 4.62 -5.08 17.30
CA ASN A 304 4.43 -6.10 18.34
C ASN A 304 4.82 -7.51 17.87
N GLY A 305 5.26 -7.67 16.62
CA GLY A 305 5.61 -8.95 16.02
C GLY A 305 4.42 -9.79 15.53
N GLU A 306 3.20 -9.23 15.55
CA GLU A 306 2.00 -9.90 15.07
C GLU A 306 1.85 -9.73 13.56
N MET A 307 1.40 -10.79 12.89
CA MET A 307 1.09 -10.73 11.46
C MET A 307 -0.26 -10.01 11.26
N VAL A 308 -0.23 -8.86 10.60
CA VAL A 308 -1.42 -8.08 10.26
C VAL A 308 -1.49 -7.86 8.75
N ALA A 309 -2.70 -7.82 8.20
CA ALA A 309 -2.88 -7.49 6.80
C ALA A 309 -2.55 -6.02 6.51
N GLY A 310 -2.02 -5.76 5.31
CA GLY A 310 -1.84 -4.40 4.77
C GLY A 310 -3.15 -3.66 4.54
N ILE A 311 -4.28 -4.38 4.52
CA ILE A 311 -5.62 -3.83 4.30
C ILE A 311 -6.50 -4.27 5.48
N LYS A 312 -7.17 -3.32 6.12
CA LYS A 312 -8.08 -3.56 7.25
C LYS A 312 -9.43 -2.93 6.97
N PHE A 313 -10.50 -3.70 7.10
CA PHE A 313 -11.89 -3.22 7.02
C PHE A 313 -12.71 -3.73 8.21
N ASP A 314 -13.80 -3.05 8.54
CA ASP A 314 -14.80 -3.60 9.45
C ASP A 314 -15.86 -4.43 8.69
N PHE A 315 -16.70 -5.13 9.46
CA PHE A 315 -17.77 -5.97 8.87
C PHE A 315 -18.88 -5.15 8.21
N ASP A 316 -19.06 -3.87 8.56
CA ASP A 316 -20.03 -3.01 7.90
C ASP A 316 -19.55 -2.65 6.49
N GLN A 317 -18.28 -2.25 6.38
CA GLN A 317 -17.59 -2.01 5.11
C GLN A 317 -17.53 -3.26 4.22
N ALA A 318 -17.36 -4.44 4.82
CA ALA A 318 -17.41 -5.69 4.07
C ALA A 318 -18.80 -5.95 3.45
N LEU A 319 -19.88 -5.72 4.23
CA LEU A 319 -21.26 -5.97 3.80
C LEU A 319 -21.80 -4.90 2.85
N ASN A 320 -21.50 -3.63 3.12
CA ASN A 320 -22.07 -2.49 2.39
C ASN A 320 -21.15 -1.97 1.28
N GLY A 321 -19.89 -2.44 1.23
CA GLY A 321 -18.85 -1.91 0.36
C GLY A 321 -18.21 -0.64 0.91
N ILE A 322 -17.21 -0.13 0.19
CA ILE A 322 -16.49 1.09 0.58
C ILE A 322 -16.63 2.10 -0.54
N PRO A 323 -17.29 3.25 -0.29
CA PRO A 323 -17.48 4.26 -1.30
C PRO A 323 -16.15 4.90 -1.70
N ARG A 324 -16.12 5.41 -2.93
CA ARG A 324 -14.95 6.11 -3.47
C ARG A 324 -14.68 7.40 -2.69
N GLN A 325 -13.42 7.64 -2.34
CA GLN A 325 -12.95 8.95 -1.89
C GLN A 325 -12.53 9.83 -3.07
N ASP A 326 -12.65 11.15 -2.91
CA ASP A 326 -12.27 12.10 -3.95
C ASP A 326 -10.76 12.03 -4.21
N THR A 327 -10.36 11.95 -5.49
CA THR A 327 -8.95 11.83 -5.91
C THR A 327 -8.52 12.90 -6.91
N CYS A 328 -9.40 13.83 -7.21
CA CYS A 328 -9.24 14.84 -8.24
C CYS A 328 -9.19 16.24 -7.61
N LEU A 329 -8.38 17.13 -8.18
CA LEU A 329 -8.41 18.55 -7.85
C LEU A 329 -9.57 19.22 -8.60
N GLY A 330 -10.35 20.07 -7.91
CA GLY A 330 -11.51 20.74 -8.48
C GLY A 330 -12.81 19.93 -8.44
N SER A 331 -13.70 20.14 -9.42
CA SER A 331 -15.10 19.68 -9.34
C SER A 331 -15.35 18.22 -9.74
N ALA A 332 -14.35 17.54 -10.31
CA ALA A 332 -14.46 16.14 -10.65
C ALA A 332 -14.18 15.29 -9.40
N THR A 333 -14.88 14.17 -9.22
CA THR A 333 -14.69 13.27 -8.07
C THR A 333 -14.09 11.91 -8.47
N LYS A 334 -14.01 11.63 -9.79
CA LYS A 334 -13.39 10.41 -10.35
C LYS A 334 -12.94 10.60 -11.80
N GLY A 335 -11.98 9.77 -12.23
CA GLY A 335 -11.63 9.60 -13.66
C GLY A 335 -10.92 10.79 -14.29
N CYS A 336 -10.34 11.65 -13.46
CA CYS A 336 -9.20 12.47 -13.83
C CYS A 336 -7.97 11.56 -14.07
#